data_AF-A0AAE0W7N1-F1
#
_entry.id   AF-A0AAE0W7N1-F1
#
_cell.length_a   1.000
_cell.length_b   1.000
_cell.length_c   1.000
_cell.angle_alpha   90.00
_cell.angle_beta   90.00
_cell.angle_gamma   90.00
#
_symmetry.space_group_name_H-M   'P 1'
#
loop_
_entity.id
_entity.type
_entity.pdbx_description
1 polymer ?
#
loop_
_entity_poly.entity_id
_entity_poly.type
_entity_poly.pdbx_seq_one_letter_code
_entity_poly.pdbx_strand_id
1 'polypeptide(L)'
;MKIESYYNDVNRMKIESYYNDVNSINIESYYNDVNSMKIESYYNDVNIMKIESYYNDVNRIKIELYYNDVNRMKIESYYSDDNRMKIESYYNDVNRMKIEPYYNDVSRMKIESYYNDIESYYNDVNRMKIESYYNDVNRMKIESYYNDVNIMKI
;
A
#
# COMPACT_ATOMS: atom_id res chain seq x y z
N MET A 1 -6.60 -3.45 17.20
CA MET A 1 -6.97 -4.71 16.53
C MET A 1 -5.74 -5.26 15.84
N LYS A 2 -5.53 -6.58 15.90
CA LYS A 2 -4.46 -7.27 15.19
C LYS A 2 -5.08 -8.33 14.28
N ILE A 3 -4.62 -8.40 13.04
CA ILE A 3 -5.07 -9.37 12.03
C ILE A 3 -3.83 -10.02 11.45
N GLU A 4 -3.81 -11.34 11.46
CA GLU A 4 -2.76 -12.15 10.84
C GLU A 4 -3.42 -13.09 9.84
N SER A 5 -2.88 -13.17 8.64
CA SER A 5 -3.36 -14.09 7.62
C SER A 5 -2.21 -14.78 6.91
N TYR A 6 -2.39 -16.07 6.64
CA TYR A 6 -1.41 -16.91 5.95
C TYR A 6 -2.14 -17.75 4.91
N TYR A 7 -1.68 -17.65 3.67
CA TYR A 7 -2.23 -18.41 2.55
C TYR A 7 -1.10 -19.07 1.77
N ASN A 8 -1.28 -20.35 1.48
CA ASN A 8 -0.34 -21.16 0.72
C ASN A 8 -1.08 -21.88 -0.41
N ASP A 9 -0.46 -21.98 -1.59
CA ASP A 9 -0.97 -22.70 -2.76
C ASP A 9 -2.39 -22.29 -3.18
N VAL A 10 -2.58 -21.03 -3.54
CA VAL A 10 -3.91 -20.50 -3.88
C VAL A 10 -4.06 -20.24 -5.37
N ASN A 11 -5.02 -20.94 -5.98
CA ASN A 11 -5.31 -20.73 -7.41
C ASN A 11 -5.90 -19.33 -7.70
N ARG A 12 -6.87 -18.90 -6.90
CA ARG A 12 -7.49 -17.57 -7.04
C ARG A 12 -7.96 -17.10 -5.67
N MET A 13 -7.73 -15.83 -5.39
CA MET A 13 -8.18 -15.21 -4.15
C MET A 13 -8.70 -13.81 -4.39
N LYS A 14 -9.75 -13.47 -3.65
CA LYS A 14 -10.25 -12.10 -3.49
C LYS A 14 -10.41 -11.81 -2.01
N ILE A 15 -9.79 -10.73 -1.55
CA ILE A 15 -9.94 -10.23 -0.17
C ILE A 15 -10.51 -8.83 -0.26
N GLU A 16 -11.59 -8.59 0.47
CA GLU A 16 -12.19 -7.28 0.67
C GLU A 16 -12.20 -6.99 2.16
N SER A 17 -11.72 -5.83 2.56
CA SER A 17 -11.75 -5.41 3.96
C SER A 17 -12.20 -3.96 4.11
N TYR A 18 -12.98 -3.69 5.16
CA TYR A 18 -13.48 -2.37 5.49
C TYR A 18 -13.31 -2.13 6.98
N TYR A 19 -12.65 -1.03 7.33
CA TYR A 19 -12.39 -0.65 8.71
C TYR A 19 -12.82 0.80 8.94
N ASN A 20 -13.65 1.00 9.96
CA ASN A 20 -14.16 2.31 10.39
C ASN A 20 -13.81 2.55 11.86
N ASP A 21 -13.49 3.79 12.22
CA ASP A 21 -13.33 4.24 13.61
C ASP A 21 -12.36 3.37 14.42
N VAL A 22 -11.14 3.16 13.89
CA VAL A 22 -10.17 2.26 14.51
C VAL A 22 -9.05 3.03 15.21
N ASN A 23 -9.00 2.90 16.53
CA ASN A 23 -7.91 3.49 17.31
C ASN A 23 -6.52 2.94 16.95
N SER A 24 -6.43 1.65 16.64
CA SER A 24 -5.18 1.06 16.18
C SER A 24 -5.46 -0.23 15.42
N ILE A 25 -4.85 -0.37 14.26
CA ILE A 25 -4.87 -1.59 13.46
C ILE A 25 -3.45 -2.02 13.10
N ASN A 26 -3.17 -3.31 13.26
CA ASN A 26 -1.96 -3.96 12.79
C ASN A 26 -2.37 -5.17 11.94
N ILE A 27 -2.00 -5.17 10.67
CA ILE A 27 -2.30 -6.23 9.71
C ILE A 27 -0.98 -6.83 9.25
N GLU A 28 -0.87 -8.14 9.38
CA GLU A 28 0.26 -8.92 8.88
C GLU A 28 -0.29 -10.00 7.96
N SER A 29 0.20 -10.06 6.73
CA SER A 29 -0.29 -11.01 5.73
C SER A 29 0.85 -11.67 4.98
N TYR A 30 0.77 -12.99 4.84
CA TYR A 30 1.73 -13.77 4.09
C TYR A 30 1.01 -14.61 3.03
N TYR A 31 1.51 -14.51 1.80
CA TYR A 31 0.96 -15.17 0.63
C TYR A 31 2.07 -15.89 -0.12
N ASN A 32 1.94 -17.20 -0.28
CA ASN A 32 2.87 -18.03 -1.04
C ASN A 32 2.15 -18.78 -2.15
N ASP A 33 2.79 -18.87 -3.31
CA ASP A 33 2.32 -19.62 -4.49
C ASP A 33 0.89 -19.24 -4.90
N VAL A 34 0.69 -18.00 -5.35
CA VAL A 34 -0.63 -17.48 -5.71
C VAL A 34 -0.76 -17.22 -7.21
N ASN A 35 -1.66 -17.94 -7.86
CA ASN A 35 -1.87 -17.79 -9.30
C ASN A 35 -2.55 -16.47 -9.68
N SER A 36 -3.51 -16.00 -8.89
CA SER A 36 -4.16 -14.71 -9.09
C SER A 36 -4.77 -14.19 -7.80
N MET A 37 -4.46 -12.94 -7.46
CA MET A 37 -4.94 -12.29 -6.26
C MET A 37 -5.55 -10.91 -6.57
N LYS A 38 -6.69 -10.63 -5.93
CA LYS A 38 -7.22 -9.26 -5.82
C LYS A 38 -7.40 -8.91 -4.33
N ILE A 39 -6.84 -7.79 -3.91
CA ILE A 39 -7.06 -7.21 -2.58
C ILE A 39 -7.69 -5.84 -2.76
N GLU A 40 -8.80 -5.61 -2.06
CA GLU A 40 -9.44 -4.31 -1.92
C GLU A 40 -9.56 -3.98 -0.44
N SER A 41 -9.05 -2.83 -0.01
CA SER A 41 -9.17 -2.42 1.39
C SER A 41 -9.53 -0.95 1.50
N TYR A 42 -10.46 -0.67 2.42
CA TYR A 42 -10.94 0.66 2.73
C TYR A 42 -10.76 0.92 4.22
N TYR A 43 -10.08 2.02 4.53
CA TYR A 43 -9.80 2.44 5.89
C TYR A 43 -10.29 3.87 6.09
N ASN A 44 -11.20 4.03 7.04
CA ASN A 44 -11.75 5.31 7.44
C ASN A 44 -11.53 5.53 8.95
N ASP A 45 -11.15 6.74 9.33
CA ASP A 45 -10.92 7.18 10.71
C ASP A 45 -10.00 6.24 11.51
N VAL A 46 -8.73 6.15 11.09
CA VAL A 46 -7.72 5.30 11.72
C VAL A 46 -6.64 6.12 12.42
N ASN A 47 -6.54 5.95 13.74
CA ASN A 47 -5.54 6.67 14.52
C ASN A 47 -4.10 6.15 14.28
N ILE A 48 -3.91 4.83 14.31
CA ILE A 48 -2.61 4.21 14.04
C ILE A 48 -2.81 2.98 13.17
N MET A 49 -2.11 2.95 12.05
CA MET A 49 -2.12 1.85 11.12
C MET A 49 -0.72 1.32 10.88
N LYS A 50 -0.59 0.00 10.99
CA LYS A 50 0.58 -0.75 10.53
C LYS A 50 0.12 -1.88 9.61
N ILE A 51 0.68 -1.96 8.42
CA ILE A 51 0.44 -3.04 7.47
C ILE A 51 1.80 -3.62 7.08
N GLU A 52 1.95 -4.92 7.27
CA GLU A 52 3.06 -5.71 6.76
C GLU A 52 2.51 -6.78 5.83
N SER A 53 3.08 -6.88 4.63
CA SER A 53 2.63 -7.88 3.65
C SER A 53 3.81 -8.52 2.93
N TYR A 54 3.76 -9.83 2.80
CA TYR A 54 4.77 -10.63 2.13
C TYR A 54 4.09 -11.46 1.06
N TYR A 55 4.55 -11.30 -0.18
CA TYR A 55 4.06 -11.99 -1.36
C TYR A 55 5.24 -12.74 -1.99
N ASN A 56 5.10 -14.05 -2.12
CA ASN A 56 6.05 -14.92 -2.79
C ASN A 56 5.36 -15.68 -3.92
N ASP A 57 6.00 -15.72 -5.09
CA ASP A 57 5.55 -16.46 -6.27
C ASP A 57 4.10 -16.10 -6.68
N VAL A 58 3.83 -14.81 -6.92
CA VAL A 58 2.49 -14.34 -7.35
C VAL A 58 2.44 -14.06 -8.85
N ASN A 59 1.68 -14.89 -9.57
CA ASN A 59 1.56 -14.76 -11.01
C ASN A 59 0.84 -13.47 -11.44
N ARG A 60 -0.20 -13.08 -10.71
CA ARG A 60 -0.96 -11.85 -10.94
C ARG A 60 -1.49 -11.30 -9.63
N ILE A 61 -1.14 -10.07 -9.32
CA ILE A 61 -1.65 -9.37 -8.15
C ILE A 61 -2.25 -8.02 -8.56
N LYS A 62 -3.43 -7.73 -8.01
CA LYS A 62 -4.06 -6.42 -8.05
C LYS A 62 -4.41 -5.99 -6.63
N ILE A 63 -3.86 -4.87 -6.19
CA ILE A 63 -4.12 -4.27 -4.89
C ILE A 63 -4.76 -2.89 -5.11
N GLU A 64 -5.92 -2.66 -4.50
CA GLU A 64 -6.62 -1.38 -4.46
C GLU A 64 -6.82 -0.97 -3.01
N LEU A 65 -6.21 0.15 -2.60
CA LEU A 65 -6.23 0.62 -1.21
C LEU A 65 -6.75 2.05 -1.14
N TYR A 66 -7.69 2.26 -0.24
CA TYR A 66 -8.30 3.57 0.00
C TYR A 66 -8.16 3.94 1.48
N TYR A 67 -7.55 5.09 1.72
CA TYR A 67 -7.30 5.64 3.04
C TYR A 67 -7.89 7.05 3.07
N ASN A 68 -8.89 7.24 3.93
CA ASN A 68 -9.48 8.56 4.13
C ASN A 68 -8.71 9.28 5.24
N ASP A 69 -9.15 9.18 6.50
CA ASP A 69 -8.52 9.81 7.65
C ASP A 69 -7.55 8.87 8.38
N VAL A 70 -6.24 9.08 8.23
CA VAL A 70 -5.22 8.27 8.93
C VAL A 70 -4.17 9.13 9.64
N ASN A 71 -4.15 9.06 10.97
CA ASN A 71 -3.23 9.88 11.76
C ASN A 71 -1.76 9.42 11.64
N ARG A 72 -1.51 8.12 11.68
CA ARG A 72 -0.17 7.54 11.48
C ARG A 72 -0.27 6.25 10.72
N MET A 73 0.47 6.15 9.63
CA MET A 73 0.48 4.99 8.76
C MET A 73 1.91 4.54 8.49
N LYS A 74 2.13 3.23 8.68
CA LYS A 74 3.33 2.53 8.21
C LYS A 74 2.91 1.33 7.36
N ILE A 75 3.41 1.27 6.14
CA ILE A 75 3.22 0.14 5.23
C ILE A 75 4.60 -0.41 4.86
N GLU A 76 4.83 -1.68 5.13
CA GLU A 76 5.97 -2.46 4.65
C GLU A 76 5.43 -3.57 3.76
N SER A 77 6.02 -3.74 2.58
CA SER A 77 5.58 -4.78 1.66
C SER A 77 6.76 -5.40 0.93
N TYR A 78 6.77 -6.72 0.86
CA TYR A 78 7.82 -7.50 0.20
C TYR A 78 7.17 -8.35 -0.88
N TYR A 79 7.69 -8.25 -2.10
CA TYR A 79 7.21 -8.98 -3.26
C TYR A 79 8.39 -9.70 -3.90
N SER A 80 8.29 -11.02 -4.07
CA SER A 80 9.27 -11.85 -4.78
C SER A 80 8.59 -12.66 -5.88
N ASP A 81 9.24 -12.74 -7.03
CA ASP A 81 8.88 -13.63 -8.14
C ASP A 81 7.49 -13.34 -8.73
N ASP A 82 7.20 -12.05 -8.94
CA ASP A 82 5.91 -11.60 -9.42
C ASP A 82 5.87 -11.35 -10.93
N ASN A 83 4.95 -12.06 -11.61
CA ASN A 83 4.84 -11.92 -13.07
C ASN A 83 4.13 -10.63 -13.51
N ARG A 84 3.05 -10.25 -12.82
CA ARG A 84 2.29 -9.02 -13.09
C ARG A 84 1.71 -8.43 -11.82
N MET A 85 2.16 -7.23 -11.49
CA MET A 85 1.66 -6.47 -10.34
C MET A 85 1.01 -5.16 -10.76
N LYS A 86 -0.16 -4.89 -10.19
CA LYS A 86 -0.81 -3.58 -10.22
C LYS A 86 -1.18 -3.16 -8.80
N ILE A 87 -0.69 -2.00 -8.37
CA ILE A 87 -1.05 -1.37 -7.08
C ILE A 87 -1.68 -0.01 -7.39
N GLU A 88 -2.85 0.24 -6.82
CA GLU A 88 -3.54 1.53 -6.85
C GLU A 88 -3.85 1.93 -5.42
N SER A 89 -3.32 3.08 -4.99
CA SER A 89 -3.54 3.60 -3.65
C SER A 89 -4.06 5.03 -3.68
N TYR A 90 -5.09 5.30 -2.90
CA TYR A 90 -5.71 6.61 -2.74
C TYR A 90 -5.62 7.04 -1.30
N TYR A 91 -5.09 8.23 -1.08
CA TYR A 91 -4.88 8.83 0.23
C TYR A 91 -5.52 10.21 0.26
N ASN A 92 -6.45 10.42 1.19
CA ASN A 92 -7.05 11.71 1.43
C ASN A 92 -6.27 12.45 2.53
N ASP A 93 -6.50 12.12 3.81
CA ASP A 93 -6.08 12.93 4.95
C ASP A 93 -5.12 12.12 5.82
N VAL A 94 -3.82 12.13 5.49
CA VAL A 94 -2.81 11.32 6.20
C VAL A 94 -1.76 12.16 6.91
N ASN A 95 -1.78 12.21 8.25
CA ASN A 95 -0.86 13.07 9.01
C ASN A 95 0.61 12.64 8.97
N ARG A 96 0.89 11.33 9.07
CA ARG A 96 2.26 10.79 8.96
C ARG A 96 2.23 9.50 8.18
N MET A 97 2.99 9.46 7.10
CA MET A 97 3.08 8.31 6.23
C MET A 97 4.52 7.84 6.04
N LYS A 98 4.72 6.54 6.20
CA LYS A 98 5.94 5.83 5.80
C LYS A 98 5.55 4.61 4.97
N ILE A 99 6.06 4.53 3.75
CA ILE A 99 5.85 3.41 2.83
C ILE A 99 7.21 2.86 2.39
N GLU A 100 7.43 1.56 2.62
CA GLU A 100 8.68 0.85 2.34
C GLU A 100 8.42 -0.47 1.58
N PRO A 101 8.18 -0.40 0.26
CA PRO A 101 8.11 -1.58 -0.57
C PRO A 101 9.47 -2.08 -1.04
N TYR A 102 9.58 -3.40 -1.09
CA TYR A 102 10.72 -4.15 -1.58
C TYR A 102 10.24 -5.10 -2.67
N TYR A 103 10.89 -5.03 -3.83
CA TYR A 103 10.57 -5.85 -4.99
C TYR A 103 11.80 -6.64 -5.45
N ASN A 104 11.60 -7.93 -5.63
CA ASN A 104 12.57 -8.85 -6.20
C ASN A 104 11.92 -9.61 -7.36
N ASP A 105 12.60 -9.68 -8.51
CA ASP A 105 12.19 -10.47 -9.67
C ASP A 105 10.77 -10.17 -10.18
N VAL A 106 10.53 -8.92 -10.60
CA VAL A 106 9.21 -8.49 -11.10
C VAL A 106 9.20 -8.28 -12.61
N SER A 107 8.36 -9.04 -13.31
CA SER A 107 8.29 -8.96 -14.78
C SER A 107 7.52 -7.74 -15.31
N ARG A 108 6.40 -7.38 -14.69
CA ARG A 108 5.61 -6.20 -15.07
C ARG A 108 5.02 -5.55 -13.85
N MET A 109 5.32 -4.27 -13.67
CA MET A 109 4.85 -3.50 -12.55
C MET A 109 4.18 -2.20 -12.98
N LYS A 110 3.01 -1.94 -12.38
CA LYS A 110 2.33 -0.65 -12.43
C LYS A 110 1.93 -0.22 -11.02
N ILE A 111 2.41 0.94 -10.59
CA ILE A 111 2.04 1.57 -9.32
C ILE A 111 1.44 2.94 -9.63
N GLU A 112 0.25 3.18 -9.10
CA GLU A 112 -0.38 4.50 -9.10
C GLU A 112 -0.73 4.90 -7.66
N SER A 113 -0.33 6.10 -7.28
CA SER A 113 -0.71 6.70 -6.00
C SER A 113 -1.31 8.07 -6.22
N TYR A 114 -2.42 8.33 -5.53
CA TYR A 114 -3.13 9.60 -5.54
C TYR A 114 -3.15 10.17 -4.12
N TYR A 115 -2.72 11.42 -3.99
CA TYR A 115 -2.70 12.17 -2.74
C TYR A 115 -3.51 13.45 -2.91
N ASN A 116 -4.52 13.63 -2.08
CA ASN A 116 -5.23 14.91 -1.96
C ASN A 116 -4.58 15.75 -0.86
N ASP A 117 -4.60 17.07 -1.08
CA ASP A 117 -4.32 18.18 -0.15
C ASP A 117 -3.00 18.05 0.67
N ILE A 118 -2.05 18.98 0.50
CA ILE A 118 -0.76 18.99 1.24
C ILE A 118 -0.54 20.38 1.88
N GLU A 119 -1.58 20.97 2.45
CA GLU A 119 -1.54 22.37 2.91
C GLU A 119 -1.55 22.51 4.44
N SER A 120 -0.48 23.08 5.03
CA SER A 120 -0.52 23.51 6.44
C SER A 120 -1.49 24.69 6.58
N TYR A 121 -2.50 24.69 7.46
CA TYR A 121 -2.26 24.86 8.90
C TYR A 121 -3.21 24.05 9.79
N TYR A 122 -4.17 23.31 9.23
CA TYR A 122 -4.94 22.25 9.91
C TYR A 122 -5.72 21.40 8.87
N ASN A 123 -5.07 20.89 7.80
CA ASN A 123 -5.23 19.50 7.30
C ASN A 123 -4.50 19.20 5.97
N ASP A 124 -4.14 17.91 5.84
CA ASP A 124 -3.69 17.13 4.67
C ASP A 124 -2.17 17.12 4.35
N VAL A 125 -1.69 15.96 3.86
CA VAL A 125 -0.52 15.18 4.32
C VAL A 125 0.66 15.96 4.93
N ASN A 126 0.77 15.93 6.26
CA ASN A 126 1.78 16.70 7.00
C ASN A 126 3.23 16.22 6.83
N ARG A 127 3.47 14.89 6.75
CA ARG A 127 4.81 14.30 6.56
C ARG A 127 4.74 12.99 5.80
N MET A 128 5.45 12.95 4.67
CA MET A 128 5.49 11.80 3.77
C MET A 128 6.93 11.31 3.54
N LYS A 129 7.12 10.00 3.65
CA LYS A 129 8.34 9.30 3.24
C LYS A 129 7.98 8.06 2.44
N ILE A 130 8.46 7.97 1.20
CA ILE A 130 8.41 6.76 0.38
C ILE A 130 9.85 6.35 0.08
N GLU A 131 10.17 5.10 0.38
CA GLU A 131 11.42 4.46 -0.05
C GLU A 131 11.05 3.20 -0.83
N SER A 132 11.64 3.00 -2.01
CA SER A 132 11.35 1.83 -2.84
C SER A 132 12.64 1.18 -3.29
N TYR A 133 12.69 -0.14 -3.14
CA TYR A 133 13.84 -0.95 -3.50
C TYR A 133 13.45 -1.96 -4.59
N TYR A 134 14.28 -2.06 -5.61
CA TYR A 134 14.03 -2.90 -6.79
C TYR A 134 15.28 -3.68 -7.15
N ASN A 135 15.12 -5.00 -7.25
CA ASN A 135 16.09 -5.91 -7.87
C ASN A 135 15.40 -6.61 -9.04
N ASP A 136 16.07 -6.67 -10.19
CA ASP A 136 15.67 -7.42 -11.37
C ASP A 136 14.22 -7.16 -11.84
N VAL A 137 13.99 -5.96 -12.38
CA VAL A 137 12.69 -5.52 -12.90
C VAL A 137 12.70 -5.37 -14.42
N ASN A 138 11.86 -6.13 -15.11
CA ASN A 138 11.79 -6.11 -16.58
C ASN A 138 11.05 -4.88 -17.14
N ARG A 139 9.91 -4.50 -16.54
CA ARG A 139 9.10 -3.34 -16.95
C ARG A 139 8.42 -2.68 -15.76
N MET A 140 8.64 -1.38 -15.60
CA MET A 140 8.11 -0.58 -14.49
C MET A 140 7.45 0.70 -14.98
N LYS A 141 6.27 1.00 -14.42
CA LYS A 141 5.62 2.31 -14.49
C LYS A 141 5.21 2.73 -13.07
N ILE A 142 5.64 3.92 -12.66
CA ILE A 142 5.25 4.54 -11.39
C ILE A 142 4.69 5.91 -11.72
N GLU A 143 3.48 6.18 -11.26
CA GLU A 143 2.85 7.49 -11.34
C GLU A 143 2.41 7.94 -9.95
N SER A 144 2.66 9.19 -9.65
CA SER A 144 2.21 9.83 -8.42
C SER A 144 1.53 11.13 -8.79
N TYR A 145 0.30 11.29 -8.32
CA TYR A 145 -0.51 12.47 -8.53
C TYR A 145 -0.71 13.16 -7.20
N TYR A 146 -0.49 14.46 -7.21
CA TYR A 146 -0.69 15.34 -6.06
C TYR A 146 -1.59 16.47 -6.54
N ASN A 147 -2.72 16.67 -5.87
CA ASN A 147 -3.65 17.71 -6.28
C ASN A 147 -3.17 19.12 -5.85
N ASP A 148 -2.40 19.25 -4.75
CA ASP A 148 -1.76 20.50 -4.33
C ASP A 148 -0.46 20.25 -3.55
N VAL A 149 0.65 20.93 -3.90
CA VAL A 149 1.98 20.74 -3.28
C VAL A 149 2.62 22.08 -2.93
N ASN A 150 2.81 22.37 -1.63
CA ASN A 150 3.55 23.55 -1.17
C ASN A 150 4.91 23.16 -0.56
N ILE A 151 6.00 23.51 -1.24
CA ILE A 151 7.37 23.35 -0.72
C ILE A 151 7.71 24.60 0.10
N MET A 152 7.62 24.52 1.44
CA MET A 152 8.21 25.56 2.30
C MET A 152 9.73 25.40 2.29
N LYS A 153 10.42 26.32 1.59
CA LYS A 153 11.85 26.55 1.81
C LYS A 153 12.02 27.21 3.17
N ILE A 154 12.73 26.55 4.08
CA ILE A 154 13.37 27.19 5.24
C ILE A 154 14.58 27.97 4.71
#